data_AF-A0A9D0T384-F1
#
_entry.id   AF-A0A9D0T384-F1
#
_cell.length_a   1.000
_cell.length_b   1.000
_cell.length_c   1.000
_cell.angle_alpha   90.00
_cell.angle_beta   90.00
_cell.angle_gamma   90.00
#
_symmetry.space_group_name_H-M   'P 1'
#
loop_
_entity.id
_entity.type
_entity.pdbx_description
1 polymer ?
#
loop_
_entity_poly.entity_id
_entity_poly.type
_entity_poly.pdbx_seq_one_letter_code
_entity_poly.pdbx_strand_id
1 'polypeptide(L)'
;MKSVICTNSLFPRQKTMPWQSNTRLSMARTLIALLLLLTSACTTVPVDHDQPSATARLETQQKMFNQGKALFLDQQYAQAANIFLLLARQGHTDAQYTLGYMYHYGYGVPRNEKESIRWITVAAARGNTLAQKALEKINSSRDQHSAPAIQTPEP
;
A
#
# COMPACT_ATOMS: atom_id res chain seq x y z
N MET A 1 58.58 -12.70 29.81
CA MET A 1 57.60 -11.61 29.64
C MET A 1 56.40 -12.12 28.85
N LYS A 2 55.20 -11.60 29.16
CA LYS A 2 53.85 -11.94 28.66
C LYS A 2 53.09 -13.00 29.46
N SER A 3 52.55 -12.50 30.58
CA SER A 3 51.29 -12.92 31.19
C SER A 3 50.12 -12.52 30.28
N VAL A 4 49.13 -13.40 30.11
CA VAL A 4 47.71 -13.03 30.02
C VAL A 4 46.90 -14.12 30.73
N ILE A 5 46.25 -13.72 31.81
CA ILE A 5 45.22 -14.44 32.56
C ILE A 5 43.87 -13.90 32.09
N CYS A 6 42.85 -14.77 32.03
CA CYS A 6 41.46 -14.55 32.52
C CYS A 6 40.55 -15.63 31.89
N THR A 7 40.26 -16.73 32.58
CA THR A 7 39.15 -16.91 33.55
C THR A 7 37.77 -16.66 32.96
N ASN A 8 36.99 -17.73 32.76
CA ASN A 8 35.67 -17.80 33.37
C ASN A 8 35.26 -19.27 33.62
N SER A 9 35.15 -19.60 34.91
CA SER A 9 34.50 -20.79 35.45
C SER A 9 32.98 -20.64 35.31
N LEU A 10 32.22 -21.70 35.06
CA LEU A 10 31.46 -22.50 36.03
C LEU A 10 30.86 -23.67 35.21
N PHE A 11 31.32 -24.93 35.34
CA PHE A 11 30.79 -26.01 36.21
C PHE A 11 29.24 -26.15 36.24
N PRO A 12 28.64 -27.35 36.42
CA PRO A 12 29.13 -28.72 36.21
C PRO A 12 28.12 -29.75 35.63
N ARG A 13 28.67 -30.96 35.40
CA ARG A 13 28.12 -32.32 35.64
C ARG A 13 26.60 -32.44 35.86
N GLN A 14 25.95 -33.32 35.09
CA GLN A 14 25.33 -34.54 35.64
C GLN A 14 25.44 -35.73 34.66
N LYS A 15 26.39 -36.63 34.96
CA LYS A 15 26.22 -38.09 34.88
C LYS A 15 25.56 -38.47 36.22
N THR A 16 24.56 -39.32 36.37
CA THR A 16 24.41 -40.76 36.05
C THR A 16 22.98 -41.13 36.46
N MET A 17 22.25 -42.05 35.81
CA MET A 17 22.12 -43.46 36.24
C MET A 17 21.07 -44.19 35.35
N PRO A 18 20.93 -45.54 35.42
CA PRO A 18 21.02 -46.40 34.24
C PRO A 18 19.70 -47.06 33.79
N TRP A 19 19.72 -47.52 32.53
CA TRP A 19 19.17 -48.76 31.96
C TRP A 19 18.48 -49.71 32.97
N GLN A 20 17.28 -50.28 32.80
CA GLN A 20 16.60 -50.84 31.62
C GLN A 20 15.08 -50.96 31.86
N SER A 21 14.28 -50.75 30.82
CA SER A 21 13.15 -51.66 30.54
C SER A 21 12.76 -51.59 29.06
N ASN A 22 12.50 -52.77 28.51
CA ASN A 22 12.01 -52.99 27.16
C ASN A 22 10.78 -52.15 26.84
N THR A 23 10.77 -51.46 25.70
CA THR A 23 9.60 -51.37 24.80
C THR A 23 10.05 -50.71 23.50
N ARG A 24 10.02 -51.49 22.41
CA ARG A 24 10.45 -51.13 21.03
C ARG A 24 9.61 -50.01 20.37
N LEU A 25 8.91 -49.19 21.16
CA LEU A 25 8.08 -48.06 20.73
C LEU A 25 8.62 -46.68 21.15
N SER A 26 9.72 -46.63 21.93
CA SER A 26 10.28 -45.35 22.43
C SER A 26 11.23 -44.67 21.42
N MET A 27 11.98 -45.44 20.62
CA MET A 27 12.96 -44.90 19.67
C MET A 27 12.32 -44.19 18.46
N ALA A 28 11.11 -44.59 18.05
CA ALA A 28 10.38 -43.91 16.98
C ALA A 28 9.81 -42.56 17.45
N ARG A 29 9.40 -42.45 18.73
CA ARG A 29 8.87 -41.21 19.31
C ARG A 29 10.00 -40.20 19.59
N THR A 30 11.17 -40.66 20.02
CA THR A 30 12.34 -39.79 20.18
C THR A 30 12.91 -39.31 18.85
N LEU A 31 12.90 -40.12 17.79
CA LEU A 31 13.31 -39.67 16.45
C LEU A 31 12.34 -38.64 15.85
N ILE A 32 11.02 -38.81 16.02
CA ILE A 32 10.03 -37.82 15.59
C ILE A 32 10.15 -36.53 16.43
N ALA A 33 10.38 -36.63 17.75
CA ALA A 33 10.60 -35.45 18.59
C ALA A 33 11.93 -34.74 18.26
N LEU A 34 12.99 -35.46 17.88
CA LEU A 34 14.25 -34.88 17.41
C LEU A 34 14.08 -34.24 16.03
N LEU A 35 13.30 -34.84 15.11
CA LEU A 35 12.94 -34.24 13.83
C LEU A 35 12.09 -32.97 13.99
N LEU A 36 11.15 -32.93 14.95
CA LEU A 36 10.32 -31.74 15.24
C LEU A 36 11.08 -30.64 16.00
N LEU A 37 12.11 -30.98 16.79
CA LEU A 37 13.00 -29.98 17.39
C LEU A 37 14.03 -29.45 16.37
N LEU A 38 14.41 -30.25 15.36
CA LEU A 38 15.27 -29.83 14.25
C LEU A 38 14.53 -29.02 13.18
N THR A 39 13.19 -29.09 13.08
CA THR A 39 12.42 -28.12 12.27
C THR A 39 12.27 -26.76 12.93
N SER A 40 12.52 -26.62 14.25
CA SER A 40 12.62 -25.31 14.93
C SER A 40 13.99 -24.61 14.75
N ALA A 41 14.80 -25.10 13.80
CA ALA A 41 16.00 -24.43 13.30
C ALA A 41 16.01 -24.34 11.77
N CYS A 42 14.87 -24.56 11.10
CA CYS A 42 14.73 -24.40 9.66
C CYS A 42 14.33 -22.96 9.34
N THR A 43 15.35 -22.11 9.18
CA THR A 43 15.36 -20.97 8.25
C THR A 43 14.08 -20.14 8.21
N THR A 44 13.94 -19.20 9.13
CA THR A 44 13.40 -17.90 8.73
C THR A 44 14.46 -17.27 7.85
N VAL A 45 14.40 -17.52 6.55
CA VAL A 45 15.00 -16.60 5.59
C VAL A 45 14.34 -15.26 5.91
N PRO A 46 15.09 -14.21 6.31
CA PRO A 46 14.53 -12.88 6.20
C PRO A 46 14.31 -12.72 4.71
N VAL A 47 13.07 -12.93 4.27
CA VAL A 47 12.66 -12.55 2.93
C VAL A 47 12.62 -11.03 2.98
N ASP A 48 13.81 -10.42 2.98
CA ASP A 48 14.03 -9.07 2.48
C ASP A 48 13.89 -9.16 0.96
N HIS A 49 12.68 -9.55 0.51
CA HIS A 49 12.14 -8.91 -0.66
C HIS A 49 11.98 -7.46 -0.24
N ASP A 50 13.01 -6.68 -0.55
CA ASP A 50 13.14 -5.23 -0.36
C ASP A 50 12.06 -4.52 -1.20
N GLN A 51 10.81 -4.73 -0.77
CA GLN A 51 9.64 -4.05 -1.21
C GLN A 51 9.20 -3.25 0.00
N PRO A 52 9.19 -1.90 -0.08
CA PRO A 52 8.74 -1.08 1.03
C PRO A 52 7.41 -1.62 1.51
N SER A 53 7.27 -1.82 2.82
CA SER A 53 6.05 -2.33 3.42
C SER A 53 4.84 -1.55 2.89
N ALA A 54 3.67 -2.19 2.82
CA ALA A 54 2.47 -1.50 2.36
C ALA A 54 2.22 -0.18 3.13
N THR A 55 2.59 -0.16 4.42
CA THR A 55 2.56 1.03 5.27
C THR A 55 3.55 2.12 4.81
N ALA A 56 4.81 1.77 4.52
CA ALA A 56 5.80 2.72 4.04
C ALA A 56 5.42 3.34 2.69
N ARG A 57 4.77 2.59 1.80
CA ARG A 57 4.25 3.13 0.53
C ARG A 57 3.14 4.16 0.77
N LEU A 58 2.19 3.87 1.65
CA LEU A 58 1.10 4.78 1.99
C LEU A 58 1.62 6.06 2.66
N GLU A 59 2.58 5.93 3.58
CA GLU A 59 3.24 7.08 4.20
C GLU A 59 3.97 7.94 3.17
N THR A 60 4.67 7.31 2.23
CA THR A 60 5.36 8.00 1.14
C THR A 60 4.36 8.73 0.23
N GLN A 61 3.25 8.08 -0.12
CA GLN A 61 2.18 8.69 -0.92
C GLN A 61 1.53 9.87 -0.21
N GLN A 62 1.22 9.74 1.08
CA GLN A 62 0.63 10.81 1.88
C GLN A 62 1.58 12.01 1.98
N LYS A 63 2.87 11.77 2.23
CA LYS A 63 3.89 12.81 2.28
C LYS A 63 3.99 13.54 0.95
N MET A 64 4.05 12.81 -0.16
CA MET A 64 4.11 13.36 -1.51
C MET A 64 2.84 14.14 -1.85
N PHE A 65 1.66 13.68 -1.42
CA PHE A 65 0.39 14.39 -1.61
C PHE A 65 0.39 15.74 -0.88
N ASN A 66 0.87 15.75 0.36
CA ASN A 66 1.00 16.99 1.14
C ASN A 66 1.98 17.97 0.50
N GLN A 67 3.08 17.48 -0.07
CA GLN A 67 4.03 18.31 -0.85
C GLN A 67 3.37 18.90 -2.10
N GLY A 68 2.63 18.09 -2.87
CA GLY A 68 1.86 18.57 -4.02
C GLY A 68 0.85 19.65 -3.63
N LYS A 69 0.18 19.50 -2.48
CA LYS A 69 -0.72 20.53 -1.93
C LYS A 69 0.00 21.81 -1.56
N ALA A 70 1.18 21.74 -0.93
CA ALA A 70 1.97 22.92 -0.61
C ALA A 70 2.35 23.70 -1.89
N LEU A 71 2.86 23.00 -2.91
CA LEU A 71 3.20 23.60 -4.19
C LEU A 71 1.99 24.21 -4.90
N PHE A 72 0.81 23.61 -4.76
CA PHE A 72 -0.43 24.17 -5.29
C PHE A 72 -0.79 25.50 -4.62
N LEU A 73 -0.61 25.60 -3.30
CA LEU A 73 -0.84 26.85 -2.54
C LEU A 73 0.19 27.93 -2.90
N ASP A 74 1.43 27.52 -3.17
CA ASP A 74 2.52 28.39 -3.63
C ASP A 74 2.39 28.78 -5.12
N GLN A 75 1.25 28.45 -5.76
CA GLN A 75 0.96 28.71 -7.18
C GLN A 75 1.93 28.03 -8.17
N GLN A 76 2.72 27.07 -7.70
CA GLN A 76 3.61 26.24 -8.52
C GLN A 76 2.82 25.10 -9.18
N TYR A 77 1.78 25.47 -9.93
CA TYR A 77 0.78 24.53 -10.43
C TYR A 77 1.34 23.44 -11.34
N ALA A 78 2.33 23.77 -12.19
CA ALA A 78 2.94 22.77 -13.08
C ALA A 78 3.66 21.65 -12.30
N GLN A 79 4.37 22.02 -11.22
CA GLN A 79 5.05 21.04 -10.37
C GLN A 79 4.04 20.23 -9.54
N ALA A 80 3.02 20.90 -8.98
CA ALA A 80 1.94 20.23 -8.28
C ALA A 80 1.20 19.23 -9.19
N ALA A 81 0.92 19.60 -10.44
CA ALA A 81 0.26 18.75 -11.42
C ALA A 81 1.06 17.46 -11.69
N ASN A 82 2.38 17.58 -11.82
CA ASN A 82 3.25 16.42 -12.04
C ASN A 82 3.22 15.45 -10.85
N ILE A 83 3.22 15.98 -9.62
CA ILE A 83 3.11 15.16 -8.41
C ILE A 83 1.75 14.47 -8.35
N PHE A 84 0.65 15.20 -8.58
CA PHE A 84 -0.68 14.61 -8.56
C PHE A 84 -0.87 13.59 -9.70
N LEU A 85 -0.26 13.79 -10.86
CA LEU A 85 -0.25 12.83 -11.95
C LEU A 85 0.46 11.53 -11.54
N LEU A 86 1.60 11.62 -10.89
CA LEU A 86 2.33 10.46 -10.38
C LEU A 86 1.48 9.69 -9.35
N LEU A 87 0.90 10.38 -8.37
CA LEU A 87 0.05 9.77 -7.36
C LEU A 87 -1.25 9.19 -7.93
N ALA A 88 -1.87 9.89 -8.90
CA ALA A 88 -3.08 9.42 -9.55
C ALA A 88 -2.85 8.12 -10.34
N ARG A 89 -1.69 8.00 -11.00
CA ARG A 89 -1.25 6.75 -11.67
C ARG A 89 -0.98 5.62 -10.69
N GLN A 90 -0.47 5.91 -9.50
CA GLN A 90 -0.32 4.93 -8.41
C GLN A 90 -1.65 4.59 -7.73
N GLY A 91 -2.74 5.27 -8.11
CA GLY A 91 -4.07 4.97 -7.62
C GLY A 91 -4.51 5.74 -6.39
N HIS A 92 -3.78 6.78 -5.99
CA HIS A 92 -4.15 7.62 -4.85
C HIS A 92 -5.44 8.39 -5.16
N THR A 93 -6.53 8.01 -4.50
CA THR A 93 -7.88 8.46 -4.79
C THR A 93 -8.05 9.99 -4.73
N ASP A 94 -7.48 10.65 -3.72
CA ASP A 94 -7.58 12.11 -3.61
C ASP A 94 -6.79 12.83 -4.69
N ALA A 95 -5.67 12.25 -5.13
CA ALA A 95 -4.85 12.85 -6.18
C ALA A 95 -5.53 12.74 -7.55
N GLN A 96 -6.29 11.67 -7.79
CA GLN A 96 -7.12 11.53 -8.98
C GLN A 96 -8.19 12.62 -9.04
N TYR A 97 -8.87 12.90 -7.93
CA TYR A 97 -9.83 14.02 -7.85
C TYR A 97 -9.13 15.38 -8.06
N THR A 98 -8.03 15.65 -7.37
CA THR A 98 -7.29 16.90 -7.52
C THR A 98 -6.78 17.11 -8.94
N LEU A 99 -6.28 16.07 -9.59
CA LEU A 99 -5.84 16.14 -10.99
C LEU A 99 -7.01 16.45 -11.93
N GLY A 100 -8.18 15.84 -11.70
CA GLY A 100 -9.40 16.18 -12.44
C GLY A 100 -9.78 17.66 -12.27
N TYR A 101 -9.74 18.16 -11.03
CA TYR A 101 -9.96 19.57 -10.73
C TYR A 101 -8.95 20.48 -11.46
N MET A 102 -7.67 20.10 -11.50
CA MET A 102 -6.64 20.87 -12.23
C MET A 102 -6.89 20.90 -13.73
N TYR A 103 -7.35 19.80 -14.35
CA TYR A 103 -7.75 19.79 -15.76
C TYR A 103 -9.00 20.62 -16.04
N HIS A 104 -9.95 20.70 -15.09
CA HIS A 104 -11.16 21.51 -15.26
C HIS A 104 -10.86 23.01 -15.34
N TYR A 105 -9.96 23.49 -14.47
CA TYR A 105 -9.60 24.91 -14.39
C TYR A 105 -8.35 25.28 -15.19
N GLY A 106 -7.55 24.30 -15.62
CA GLY A 106 -6.30 24.54 -16.35
C GLY A 106 -5.13 24.94 -15.44
N TYR A 107 -5.07 24.45 -14.20
CA TYR A 107 -3.98 24.75 -13.28
C TYR A 107 -2.74 23.92 -13.60
N GLY A 108 -1.71 24.54 -14.18
CA GLY A 108 -0.44 23.87 -14.49
C GLY A 108 -0.51 22.80 -15.58
N VAL A 109 -1.71 22.54 -16.10
CA VAL A 109 -2.01 21.67 -17.25
C VAL A 109 -3.00 22.38 -18.15
N PRO A 110 -2.99 22.13 -19.47
CA PRO A 110 -4.01 22.66 -20.36
C PRO A 110 -5.41 22.22 -19.94
N ARG A 111 -6.38 23.15 -19.98
CA ARG A 111 -7.76 22.84 -19.66
C ARG A 111 -8.29 21.73 -20.57
N ASN A 112 -8.82 20.67 -19.98
CA ASN A 112 -9.37 19.53 -20.71
C ASN A 112 -10.52 18.91 -19.93
N GLU A 113 -11.75 19.23 -20.33
CA GLU A 113 -12.95 18.76 -19.66
C GLU A 113 -13.12 17.23 -19.73
N LYS A 114 -12.73 16.63 -20.86
CA LYS A 114 -12.82 15.18 -21.04
C LYS A 114 -11.91 14.44 -20.06
N GLU A 115 -10.68 14.91 -19.91
CA GLU A 115 -9.72 14.35 -18.94
C GLU A 115 -10.14 14.64 -17.50
N SER A 116 -10.68 15.83 -17.22
CA SER A 116 -11.27 16.16 -15.91
C SER A 116 -12.33 15.15 -15.50
N ILE A 117 -13.34 14.94 -16.34
CA ILE A 117 -14.42 13.97 -16.09
C ILE A 117 -13.84 12.57 -15.91
N ARG A 118 -12.91 12.15 -16.77
CA ARG A 118 -12.27 10.82 -16.68
C ARG A 118 -11.65 10.58 -15.29
N TRP A 119 -10.85 11.51 -14.80
CA TRP A 119 -10.19 11.36 -13.48
C TRP A 119 -11.17 11.46 -12.31
N ILE A 120 -12.16 12.37 -12.39
CA ILE A 120 -13.22 12.49 -11.38
C ILE A 120 -14.04 11.21 -11.30
N THR A 121 -14.41 10.60 -12.44
CA THR A 121 -15.14 9.33 -12.46
C THR A 121 -14.34 8.20 -11.80
N VAL A 122 -13.04 8.11 -12.07
CA VAL A 122 -12.18 7.09 -11.44
C VAL A 122 -12.10 7.29 -9.92
N ALA A 123 -11.95 8.53 -9.46
CA ALA A 123 -11.94 8.84 -8.03
C ALA A 123 -13.30 8.56 -7.36
N ALA A 124 -14.41 8.90 -8.03
CA ALA A 124 -15.76 8.66 -7.54
C ALA A 124 -16.08 7.15 -7.42
N ALA A 125 -15.62 6.36 -8.38
CA ALA A 125 -15.74 4.89 -8.36
C ALA A 125 -14.96 4.25 -7.19
N ARG A 126 -13.92 4.93 -6.68
CA ARG A 126 -13.14 4.50 -5.51
C ARG A 126 -13.67 5.09 -4.19
N GLY A 127 -14.86 5.67 -4.19
CA GLY A 127 -15.52 6.16 -2.98
C GLY A 127 -15.10 7.56 -2.54
N ASN A 128 -14.42 8.35 -3.40
CA ASN A 128 -14.15 9.74 -3.07
C ASN A 128 -15.46 10.56 -3.08
N THR A 129 -15.87 11.05 -1.91
CA THR A 129 -17.14 11.78 -1.75
C THR A 129 -17.15 13.12 -2.48
N LEU A 130 -16.00 13.82 -2.59
CA LEU A 130 -15.89 15.07 -3.34
C LEU A 130 -16.02 14.80 -4.85
N ALA A 131 -15.41 13.74 -5.35
CA ALA A 131 -15.50 13.34 -6.74
C ALA A 131 -16.92 12.88 -7.11
N GLN A 132 -17.61 12.16 -6.22
CA GLN A 132 -19.01 11.76 -6.43
C GLN A 132 -19.92 12.98 -6.56
N LYS A 133 -19.80 13.95 -5.65
CA LYS A 133 -20.55 15.22 -5.72
C LYS A 133 -20.22 16.02 -6.99
N ALA A 134 -18.95 16.08 -7.37
CA ALA A 134 -18.53 16.75 -8.59
C ALA A 134 -19.12 16.07 -9.84
N LEU A 135 -19.12 14.73 -9.89
CA LEU A 135 -19.70 13.95 -10.97
C LEU A 135 -21.22 14.14 -11.06
N GLU A 136 -21.92 14.18 -9.93
CA GLU A 136 -23.35 14.47 -9.87
C GLU A 136 -23.68 15.86 -10.41
N LYS A 137 -22.88 16.88 -10.06
CA LYS A 137 -23.00 18.23 -10.64
C LYS A 137 -22.79 18.23 -12.17
N ILE A 138 -21.82 17.47 -12.65
CA ILE A 138 -21.56 17.32 -14.09
C ILE A 138 -22.74 16.64 -14.79
N ASN A 139 -23.30 15.58 -14.22
CA ASN A 139 -24.42 14.86 -14.80
C ASN A 139 -25.71 15.69 -14.80
N SER A 140 -26.04 16.35 -13.68
CA SER A 140 -27.22 17.22 -13.60
C SER A 140 -27.17 18.38 -14.60
N SER A 141 -25.98 18.93 -14.88
CA SER A 141 -25.82 19.94 -15.95
C SER A 141 -26.05 19.39 -17.37
N ARG A 142 -25.75 18.10 -17.58
CA ARG A 142 -25.98 17.41 -18.85
C ARG A 142 -27.47 17.14 -19.06
N ASP A 143 -28.17 16.71 -18.02
CA ASP A 143 -29.59 16.37 -18.08
C ASP A 143 -30.48 17.59 -18.38
N GLN A 144 -30.06 18.80 -18.00
CA GLN A 144 -30.75 20.05 -18.37
C GLN A 144 -30.61 20.42 -19.86
N HIS A 145 -29.60 19.89 -20.54
CA HIS A 145 -29.34 20.14 -21.97
C HIS A 145 -29.65 18.91 -22.85
N SER A 146 -30.02 17.79 -22.23
CA SER A 146 -30.63 16.65 -22.91
C SER A 146 -32.07 17.04 -23.23
N ALA A 147 -32.31 17.58 -24.43
CA ALA A 147 -33.66 17.80 -24.92
C ALA A 147 -34.48 16.51 -24.67
N PRO A 148 -35.69 16.60 -24.09
CA PRO A 148 -36.52 15.42 -23.90
C PRO A 148 -36.66 14.76 -25.27
N ALA A 149 -36.36 13.47 -25.35
CA ALA A 149 -36.56 12.69 -26.56
C ALA A 149 -37.99 13.00 -27.03
N ILE A 150 -38.12 13.69 -28.17
CA ILE A 150 -39.40 13.91 -28.80
C ILE A 150 -39.90 12.50 -29.09
N GLN A 151 -40.86 12.04 -28.26
CA GLN A 151 -41.72 10.94 -28.61
C GLN A 151 -42.46 11.42 -29.86
N THR A 152 -41.91 11.12 -31.03
CA THR A 152 -42.67 11.22 -32.26
C THR A 152 -43.79 10.20 -32.13
N PRO A 153 -45.07 10.61 -32.03
CA PRO A 153 -46.15 9.64 -32.12
C PRO A 153 -46.01 8.95 -33.47
N GLU A 154 -45.82 7.63 -33.47
CA GLU A 154 -45.86 6.84 -34.71
C GLU A 154 -47.23 7.02 -35.38
N PRO A 155 -47.26 7.08 -36.72
CA PRO A 155 -48.45 7.37 -37.52
C PRO A 155 -49.52 6.27 -37.49
#